data_AF-A0A5J4PAC3-F1
#
_entry.id   AF-A0A5J4PAC3-F1
#
_cell.length_a   1.000
_cell.length_b   1.000
_cell.length_c   1.000
_cell.angle_alpha   90.00
_cell.angle_beta   90.00
_cell.angle_gamma   90.00
#
_symmetry.space_group_name_H-M   'P 1'
#
loop_
_entity.id
_entity.type
_entity.pdbx_description
1 polymer ?
#
loop_
_entity_poly.entity_id
_entity_poly.type
_entity_poly.pdbx_seq_one_letter_code
_entity_poly.pdbx_strand_id
1 'polypeptide(L)'
;GPTYASQVTLDVKDGYCEPRQKTERVKYIRKEKQSPNEKDQYVQVPGHIEYVYAQNMLFPRLYSSTHAKEYEHWVRIKGYNVPYDRCGEHIMVKIPTQWENIKFLFTYQLNYMYWRYFMWNFAGRQNDTQGNGGIENGNWVTGIPFIDDILIGSHKMPKEMDNNKGHNVYYCLPLLLGIVGLFWQSYRGKKGIRQFWVVFFLFFMTGIAIILYLNQTPA
;
A
#
# COMPACT_ATOMS: atom_id res chain seq x y z
N GLY A 1 -6.46 -12.35 -5.88
CA GLY A 1 -5.04 -12.19 -6.25
C GLY A 1 -4.18 -12.86 -5.20
N PRO A 2 -2.91 -13.15 -5.50
CA PRO A 2 -2.06 -13.93 -4.61
C PRO A 2 -1.66 -13.18 -3.34
N THR A 3 -1.30 -13.95 -2.34
CA THR A 3 -0.63 -13.52 -1.10
C THR A 3 0.87 -13.72 -1.22
N TYR A 4 1.65 -13.17 -0.29
CA TYR A 4 3.10 -13.35 -0.23
C TYR A 4 3.55 -14.82 -0.08
N ALA A 5 2.66 -15.69 0.40
CA ALA A 5 2.91 -17.11 0.63
C ALA A 5 2.24 -18.02 -0.42
N SER A 6 1.54 -17.43 -1.40
CA SER A 6 0.79 -18.19 -2.39
C SER A 6 1.72 -18.95 -3.32
N GLN A 7 1.38 -20.20 -3.58
CA GLN A 7 2.10 -21.08 -4.49
C GLN A 7 1.47 -21.00 -5.90
N VAL A 8 2.31 -21.13 -6.92
CA VAL A 8 1.86 -21.25 -8.31
C VAL A 8 1.17 -22.60 -8.46
N THR A 9 -0.03 -22.63 -9.03
CA THR A 9 -0.73 -23.88 -9.34
C THR A 9 0.09 -24.69 -10.33
N LEU A 10 0.30 -25.97 -10.07
CA LEU A 10 1.03 -26.87 -10.96
C LEU A 10 0.05 -27.81 -11.67
N ASP A 11 0.30 -28.05 -12.95
CA ASP A 11 -0.38 -29.05 -13.76
C ASP A 11 0.62 -30.17 -14.10
N VAL A 12 0.16 -31.42 -14.08
CA VAL A 12 0.96 -32.55 -14.54
C VAL A 12 0.69 -32.77 -16.02
N LYS A 13 1.71 -32.57 -16.86
CA LYS A 13 1.67 -32.87 -18.30
C LYS A 13 2.83 -33.77 -18.66
N ASP A 14 2.54 -34.88 -19.34
CA ASP A 14 3.54 -35.83 -19.80
C ASP A 14 4.50 -36.33 -18.71
N GLY A 15 4.01 -36.44 -17.47
CA GLY A 15 4.81 -36.86 -16.31
C GLY A 15 5.68 -35.77 -15.68
N TYR A 16 5.63 -34.54 -16.19
CA TYR A 16 6.35 -33.38 -15.66
C TYR A 16 5.40 -32.37 -15.01
N CYS A 17 5.93 -31.70 -13.98
CA CYS A 17 5.26 -30.59 -13.31
C CYS A 17 5.50 -29.29 -14.04
N GLU A 18 4.44 -28.69 -14.58
CA GLU A 18 4.51 -27.38 -15.19
C GLU A 18 3.69 -26.36 -14.40
N PRO A 19 4.20 -25.14 -14.19
CA PRO A 19 3.39 -24.08 -13.60
C PRO A 19 2.24 -23.72 -14.56
N ARG A 20 1.01 -23.71 -14.04
CA ARG A 20 -0.17 -23.30 -14.78
C ARG A 20 -0.04 -21.84 -15.17
N GLN A 21 0.12 -21.62 -16.46
CA GLN A 21 0.14 -20.30 -17.05
C GLN A 21 -1.28 -19.88 -17.41
N LYS A 22 -1.64 -18.65 -17.08
CA LYS A 22 -2.86 -18.01 -17.57
C LYS A 22 -2.56 -17.59 -19.00
N THR A 23 -3.16 -18.27 -19.97
CA THR A 23 -2.89 -18.05 -21.40
C THR A 23 -2.94 -16.57 -21.75
N GLU A 24 -1.79 -16.02 -22.19
CA GLU A 24 -1.69 -14.63 -22.64
C GLU A 24 -1.91 -14.51 -24.14
N ARG A 25 -2.52 -13.38 -24.53
CA ARG A 25 -2.78 -13.01 -25.93
C ARG A 25 -1.45 -12.63 -26.57
N VAL A 26 -1.13 -13.22 -27.73
CA VAL A 26 0.05 -12.85 -28.53
C VAL A 26 0.08 -11.33 -28.77
N LYS A 27 1.24 -10.70 -28.52
CA LYS A 27 1.43 -9.28 -28.81
C LYS A 27 2.01 -9.13 -30.21
N TYR A 28 1.45 -8.23 -31.00
CA TYR A 28 1.96 -7.91 -32.32
C TYR A 28 2.78 -6.63 -32.25
N ILE A 29 4.04 -6.67 -32.65
CA ILE A 29 4.86 -5.47 -32.83
C ILE A 29 5.13 -5.27 -34.32
N ARG A 30 5.15 -4.00 -34.76
CA ARG A 30 5.49 -3.67 -36.15
C ARG A 30 6.97 -3.94 -36.35
N LYS A 31 7.29 -4.73 -37.38
CA LYS A 31 8.66 -4.96 -37.84
C LYS A 31 9.20 -3.67 -38.46
N GLU A 32 10.41 -3.30 -38.12
CA GLU A 32 11.09 -2.17 -38.78
C GLU A 32 11.35 -2.49 -40.26
N LYS A 33 11.07 -1.51 -41.13
CA LYS A 33 11.28 -1.64 -42.57
C LYS A 33 12.77 -1.51 -42.88
N GLN A 34 13.29 -2.43 -43.67
CA GLN A 34 14.67 -2.38 -44.19
C GLN A 34 14.75 -1.51 -45.46
N SER A 35 13.63 -1.24 -46.12
CA SER A 35 13.57 -0.34 -47.28
C SER A 35 12.28 0.47 -47.34
N PRO A 36 12.27 1.66 -47.98
CA PRO A 36 11.08 2.52 -48.08
C PRO A 36 9.87 1.86 -48.75
N ASN A 37 10.10 0.90 -49.67
CA ASN A 37 9.06 0.20 -50.42
C ASN A 37 8.57 -1.09 -49.75
N GLU A 38 9.14 -1.49 -48.60
CA GLU A 38 8.70 -2.68 -47.87
C GLU A 38 7.29 -2.47 -47.29
N LYS A 39 6.44 -3.48 -47.41
CA LYS A 39 5.09 -3.47 -46.81
C LYS A 39 5.20 -3.59 -45.29
N ASP A 40 4.22 -3.01 -44.59
CA ASP A 40 4.13 -3.16 -43.14
C ASP A 40 3.87 -4.62 -42.75
N GLN A 41 4.72 -5.14 -41.86
CA GLN A 41 4.62 -6.48 -41.31
C GLN A 41 4.59 -6.40 -39.78
N TYR A 42 3.84 -7.30 -39.16
CA TYR A 42 3.79 -7.45 -37.71
C TYR A 42 4.37 -8.80 -37.34
N VAL A 43 5.23 -8.82 -36.32
CA VAL A 43 5.75 -10.07 -35.75
C VAL A 43 5.04 -10.36 -34.43
N GLN A 44 4.70 -11.63 -34.22
CA GLN A 44 4.16 -12.11 -32.96
C GLN A 44 5.31 -12.22 -31.96
N VAL A 45 5.12 -11.58 -30.81
CA VAL A 45 6.04 -11.65 -29.68
C VAL A 45 5.29 -12.31 -28.54
N PRO A 46 5.90 -13.28 -27.83
CA PRO A 46 5.30 -13.85 -26.64
C PRO A 46 4.99 -12.72 -25.64
N GLY A 47 3.77 -12.75 -25.09
CA GLY A 47 3.35 -11.86 -24.01
C GLY A 47 4.09 -12.17 -22.69
N HIS A 48 3.78 -11.40 -21.65
CA HIS A 48 4.30 -11.67 -20.32
C HIS A 48 3.58 -12.87 -19.69
N ILE A 49 4.31 -13.87 -19.25
CA ILE A 49 3.69 -15.07 -18.67
C ILE A 49 3.11 -14.74 -17.28
N GLU A 50 1.78 -14.75 -17.16
CA GLU A 50 1.10 -14.68 -15.86
C GLU A 50 0.86 -16.09 -15.31
N TYR A 51 1.30 -16.35 -14.08
CA TYR A 51 1.05 -17.62 -13.40
C TYR A 51 -0.29 -17.60 -12.65
N VAL A 52 -0.98 -18.75 -12.66
CA VAL A 52 -2.18 -18.95 -11.84
C VAL A 52 -1.75 -19.42 -10.45
N TYR A 53 -2.14 -18.69 -9.41
CA TYR A 53 -1.83 -19.05 -8.03
C TYR A 53 -2.94 -19.87 -7.39
N ALA A 54 -2.56 -20.85 -6.58
CA ALA A 54 -3.50 -21.76 -5.92
C ALA A 54 -4.24 -21.05 -4.76
N GLN A 55 -3.49 -20.29 -3.95
CA GLN A 55 -4.07 -19.49 -2.87
C GLN A 55 -4.29 -18.05 -3.33
N ASN A 56 -5.49 -17.53 -3.08
CA ASN A 56 -5.87 -16.18 -3.47
C ASN A 56 -6.66 -15.50 -2.36
N MET A 57 -6.56 -14.17 -2.32
CA MET A 57 -7.33 -13.31 -1.43
C MET A 57 -8.10 -12.26 -2.21
N LEU A 58 -9.18 -11.78 -1.60
CA LEU A 58 -9.87 -10.58 -2.05
C LEU A 58 -9.03 -9.36 -1.66
N PHE A 59 -8.80 -8.45 -2.60
CA PHE A 59 -8.08 -7.20 -2.33
C PHE A 59 -6.71 -7.40 -1.66
N PRO A 60 -5.78 -8.13 -2.30
CA PRO A 60 -4.52 -8.53 -1.68
C PRO A 60 -3.60 -7.33 -1.43
N ARG A 61 -3.31 -7.07 -0.15
CA ARG A 61 -2.36 -6.08 0.35
C ARG A 61 -1.07 -6.74 0.88
N LEU A 62 -1.19 -7.99 1.33
CA LEU A 62 -0.08 -8.84 1.74
C LEU A 62 0.39 -9.75 0.59
N TYR A 63 0.87 -9.18 -0.51
CA TYR A 63 1.13 -9.91 -1.76
C TYR A 63 2.61 -10.17 -2.06
N SER A 64 3.53 -9.36 -1.52
CA SER A 64 4.95 -9.42 -1.91
C SER A 64 5.73 -10.44 -1.09
N SER A 65 6.21 -11.50 -1.72
CA SER A 65 7.04 -12.53 -1.07
C SER A 65 8.34 -11.97 -0.48
N THR A 66 8.93 -10.97 -1.14
CA THR A 66 10.16 -10.29 -0.68
C THR A 66 9.99 -9.50 0.61
N HIS A 67 8.77 -9.08 0.94
CA HIS A 67 8.47 -8.23 2.10
C HIS A 67 7.72 -8.99 3.22
N ALA A 68 7.83 -10.33 3.21
CA ALA A 68 7.09 -11.19 4.12
C ALA A 68 7.44 -10.95 5.60
N LYS A 69 8.70 -10.60 5.89
CA LYS A 69 9.18 -10.36 7.27
C LYS A 69 8.62 -9.06 7.83
N GLU A 70 8.54 -8.04 6.98
CA GLU A 70 8.05 -6.72 7.32
C GLU A 70 6.54 -6.77 7.55
N TYR A 71 5.81 -7.51 6.72
CA TYR A 71 4.40 -7.78 6.97
C TYR A 71 4.14 -8.41 8.35
N GLU A 72 4.99 -9.37 8.75
CA GLU A 72 4.92 -9.98 10.09
C GLU A 72 5.15 -8.95 11.20
N HIS A 73 6.13 -8.05 11.02
CA HIS A 73 6.42 -6.98 11.98
C HIS A 73 5.22 -6.04 12.20
N TRP A 74 4.54 -5.66 11.12
CA TRP A 74 3.42 -4.71 11.17
C TRP A 74 2.10 -5.30 11.68
N VAL A 75 1.84 -6.58 11.42
CA VAL A 75 0.50 -7.17 11.62
C VAL A 75 0.48 -8.32 12.64
N ARG A 76 1.64 -8.99 12.84
CA ARG A 76 1.79 -10.26 13.58
C ARG A 76 0.89 -11.35 13.00
N ILE A 77 1.30 -11.96 11.89
CA ILE A 77 0.47 -12.86 11.08
C ILE A 77 0.43 -14.25 11.74
N LYS A 78 -0.73 -14.56 12.33
CA LYS A 78 -1.05 -15.90 12.80
C LYS A 78 -1.24 -16.83 11.61
N GLY A 79 -1.96 -16.37 10.59
CA GLY A 79 -2.26 -17.14 9.37
C GLY A 79 -3.00 -18.45 9.65
N TYR A 80 -3.17 -19.26 8.60
CA TYR A 80 -3.74 -20.60 8.67
C TYR A 80 -3.16 -21.49 7.56
N ASN A 81 -3.19 -22.80 7.79
CA ASN A 81 -2.64 -23.78 6.87
C ASN A 81 -3.67 -24.18 5.83
N VAL A 82 -3.30 -24.14 4.55
CA VAL A 82 -4.11 -24.57 3.41
C VAL A 82 -3.39 -25.72 2.72
N PRO A 83 -4.09 -26.84 2.42
CA PRO A 83 -3.48 -27.93 1.67
C PRO A 83 -3.12 -27.46 0.26
N TYR A 84 -1.96 -27.89 -0.20
CA TYR A 84 -1.45 -27.60 -1.52
C TYR A 84 -0.80 -28.86 -2.09
N ASP A 85 -1.24 -29.24 -3.28
CA ASP A 85 -0.67 -30.38 -3.99
C ASP A 85 0.48 -29.91 -4.86
N ARG A 86 1.70 -30.30 -4.49
CA ARG A 86 2.91 -30.07 -5.25
C ARG A 86 3.22 -31.30 -6.10
N CYS A 87 2.36 -31.57 -7.09
CA CYS A 87 2.48 -32.70 -8.01
C CYS A 87 2.56 -34.08 -7.34
N GLY A 88 1.56 -34.40 -6.52
CA GLY A 88 1.48 -35.66 -5.76
C GLY A 88 2.09 -35.57 -4.37
N GLU A 89 2.81 -34.49 -4.04
CA GLU A 89 3.24 -34.20 -2.67
C GLU A 89 2.24 -33.24 -2.00
N HIS A 90 1.41 -33.77 -1.09
CA HIS A 90 0.50 -32.95 -0.30
C HIS A 90 1.26 -32.22 0.81
N ILE A 91 1.45 -30.91 0.65
CA ILE A 91 2.06 -30.05 1.66
C ILE A 91 1.05 -29.05 2.21
N MET A 92 1.30 -28.56 3.42
CA MET A 92 0.51 -27.49 4.02
C MET A 92 1.22 -26.15 3.86
N VAL A 93 0.55 -25.18 3.26
CA VAL A 93 1.08 -23.81 3.07
C VAL A 93 0.39 -22.88 4.05
N LYS A 94 1.18 -22.19 4.87
CA LYS A 94 0.68 -21.18 5.80
C LYS A 94 0.43 -19.87 5.05
N ILE A 95 -0.81 -19.41 4.98
CA ILE A 95 -1.18 -18.14 4.34
C ILE A 95 -1.83 -17.17 5.34
N PRO A 96 -1.77 -15.85 5.10
CA PRO A 96 -2.48 -14.88 5.94
C PRO A 96 -4.00 -15.01 5.79
N THR A 97 -4.73 -14.64 6.84
CA THR A 97 -6.18 -14.51 6.85
C THR A 97 -6.65 -13.22 6.17
N GLN A 98 -7.89 -13.21 5.67
CA GLN A 98 -8.48 -12.01 5.07
C GLN A 98 -8.51 -10.82 6.05
N TRP A 99 -8.69 -11.10 7.34
CA TRP A 99 -8.65 -10.08 8.37
C TRP A 99 -7.24 -9.49 8.54
N GLU A 100 -6.18 -10.31 8.54
CA GLU A 100 -4.80 -9.81 8.59
C GLU A 100 -4.44 -8.94 7.37
N ASN A 101 -4.97 -9.30 6.20
CA ASN A 101 -4.83 -8.51 4.99
C ASN A 101 -5.48 -7.12 5.11
N ILE A 102 -6.70 -7.05 5.64
CA ILE A 102 -7.39 -5.77 5.90
C ILE A 102 -6.74 -5.01 7.06
N LYS A 103 -6.27 -5.71 8.10
CA LYS A 103 -5.53 -5.11 9.19
C LYS A 103 -4.27 -4.39 8.66
N PHE A 104 -3.53 -5.01 7.75
CA PHE A 104 -2.38 -4.38 7.10
C PHE A 104 -2.74 -3.07 6.38
N LEU A 105 -3.86 -3.03 5.67
CA LEU A 105 -4.36 -1.81 5.04
C LEU A 105 -4.52 -0.68 6.07
N PHE A 106 -5.17 -0.95 7.20
CA PHE A 106 -5.42 0.08 8.20
C PHE A 106 -4.18 0.45 9.01
N THR A 107 -3.32 -0.52 9.38
CA THR A 107 -2.15 -0.26 10.21
C THR A 107 -1.01 0.37 9.44
N TYR A 108 -0.64 -0.18 8.29
CA TYR A 108 0.50 0.30 7.52
C TYR A 108 0.07 1.32 6.46
N GLN A 109 -0.82 0.95 5.55
CA GLN A 109 -1.10 1.77 4.37
C GLN A 109 -1.86 3.06 4.73
N LEU A 110 -2.90 2.96 5.57
CA LEU A 110 -3.69 4.13 5.97
C LEU A 110 -3.10 4.86 7.17
N ASN A 111 -2.72 4.16 8.24
CA ASN A 111 -2.17 4.84 9.41
C ASN A 111 -0.71 5.29 9.18
N TYR A 112 0.20 4.34 9.03
CA TYR A 112 1.62 4.68 8.93
C TYR A 112 2.00 5.45 7.66
N MET A 113 1.36 5.20 6.52
CA MET A 113 1.72 5.85 5.27
C MET A 113 0.78 6.99 4.85
N TYR A 114 -0.52 6.94 5.10
CA TYR A 114 -1.38 8.07 4.76
C TYR A 114 -1.44 9.10 5.89
N TRP A 115 -1.89 8.71 7.08
CA TRP A 115 -2.10 9.63 8.20
C TRP A 115 -0.81 10.31 8.64
N ARG A 116 0.33 9.60 8.65
CA ARG A 116 1.63 10.19 8.98
C ARG A 116 1.99 11.38 8.09
N TYR A 117 1.98 11.18 6.77
CA TYR A 117 2.35 12.24 5.82
C TYR A 117 1.25 13.30 5.68
N PHE A 118 -0.01 12.91 5.84
CA PHE A 118 -1.10 13.88 5.94
C PHE A 118 -0.86 14.81 7.13
N MET A 119 -0.63 14.25 8.32
CA MET A 119 -0.43 15.03 9.55
C MET A 119 0.87 15.85 9.55
N TRP A 120 1.92 15.45 8.82
CA TRP A 120 3.08 16.32 8.60
C TRP A 120 2.71 17.67 7.97
N ASN A 121 1.68 17.73 7.14
CA ASN A 121 1.23 18.98 6.51
C ASN A 121 0.29 19.79 7.40
N PHE A 122 -0.47 19.13 8.28
CA PHE A 122 -1.58 19.75 9.00
C PHE A 122 -1.40 19.88 10.53
N ALA A 123 -0.51 19.10 11.12
CA ALA A 123 -0.21 19.09 12.55
C ALA A 123 1.26 19.41 12.83
N GLY A 124 2.17 18.79 12.08
CA GLY A 124 3.62 18.94 12.24
C GLY A 124 4.38 17.62 12.12
N ARG A 125 5.71 17.72 12.10
CA ARG A 125 6.67 16.64 11.88
C ARG A 125 7.75 16.66 12.96
N GLN A 126 8.07 15.47 13.48
CA GLN A 126 9.10 15.28 14.50
C GLN A 126 10.50 15.63 13.98
N ASN A 127 10.91 15.04 12.86
CA ASN A 127 12.24 15.20 12.28
C ASN A 127 12.27 14.86 10.78
N ASP A 128 13.34 15.25 10.09
CA ASP A 128 13.53 14.98 8.66
C ASP A 128 13.94 13.53 8.31
N THR A 129 14.25 12.71 9.31
CA THR A 129 14.70 11.32 9.16
C THR A 129 13.58 10.41 8.65
N GLN A 130 13.94 9.46 7.79
CA GLN A 130 13.03 8.38 7.39
C GLN A 130 12.77 7.46 8.59
N GLY A 131 11.50 7.35 8.98
CA GLY A 131 11.07 6.35 9.97
C GLY A 131 10.81 5.00 9.34
N ASN A 132 10.91 3.93 10.13
CA ASN A 132 10.52 2.54 9.80
C ASN A 132 9.43 1.99 10.73
N GLY A 133 8.65 2.85 11.38
CA GLY A 133 7.59 2.47 12.34
C GLY A 133 8.03 2.54 13.80
N GLY A 134 9.28 2.93 14.04
CA GLY A 134 9.79 3.28 15.36
C GLY A 134 9.32 4.65 15.85
N ILE A 135 9.45 4.86 17.15
CA ILE A 135 9.03 6.07 17.87
C ILE A 135 9.97 7.26 17.64
N GLU A 136 11.22 6.98 17.28
CA GLU A 136 12.28 7.99 17.22
C GLU A 136 12.32 8.79 15.92
N ASN A 137 11.82 8.24 14.82
CA ASN A 137 12.04 8.81 13.49
C ASN A 137 10.77 8.86 12.64
N GLY A 138 10.58 9.99 11.99
CA GLY A 138 9.56 10.20 10.99
C GLY A 138 8.13 10.18 11.52
N ASN A 139 7.89 10.42 12.81
CA ASN A 139 6.53 10.56 13.32
C ASN A 139 5.97 11.97 13.09
N TRP A 140 4.66 12.10 13.13
CA TRP A 140 3.99 13.39 13.15
C TRP A 140 3.80 13.82 14.60
N VAL A 141 3.83 15.12 14.84
CA VAL A 141 3.65 15.71 16.18
C VAL A 141 2.73 16.90 16.06
N THR A 142 2.08 17.24 17.16
CA THR A 142 1.16 18.38 17.24
C THR A 142 1.80 19.60 17.88
N GLY A 143 2.84 19.43 18.71
CA GLY A 143 3.37 20.48 19.58
C GLY A 143 2.60 20.65 20.88
N ILE A 144 1.56 19.85 21.12
CA ILE A 144 0.77 19.86 22.34
C ILE A 144 1.29 18.71 23.21
N PRO A 145 2.01 18.99 24.31
CA PRO A 145 2.75 17.96 25.06
C PRO A 145 1.90 16.74 25.43
N PHE A 146 0.68 16.94 25.92
CA PHE A 146 -0.22 15.83 26.29
C PHE A 146 -0.61 14.93 25.11
N ILE A 147 -0.80 15.49 23.92
CA ILE A 147 -1.16 14.72 22.73
C ILE A 147 0.08 14.01 22.19
N ASP A 148 1.20 14.70 22.16
CA ASP A 148 2.45 14.14 21.67
C ASP A 148 2.93 12.99 22.57
N ASP A 149 2.82 13.11 23.89
CA ASP A 149 3.15 12.04 24.83
C ASP A 149 2.32 10.76 24.60
N ILE A 150 1.10 10.87 24.07
CA ILE A 150 0.28 9.71 23.70
C ILE A 150 0.73 9.12 22.36
N LEU A 151 1.12 9.97 21.40
CA LEU A 151 1.47 9.56 20.03
C LEU A 151 2.84 8.90 19.95
N ILE A 152 3.83 9.47 20.63
CA ILE A 152 5.23 9.05 20.59
C ILE A 152 5.75 8.59 21.96
N GLY A 153 4.93 8.63 23.01
CA GLY A 153 5.36 8.24 24.35
C GLY A 153 6.08 9.35 25.12
N SER A 154 6.11 9.23 26.44
CA SER A 154 6.67 10.19 27.42
C SER A 154 8.21 10.31 27.40
N HIS A 155 8.86 10.15 26.25
CA HIS A 155 10.29 10.41 26.14
C HIS A 155 10.48 11.88 25.79
N LYS A 156 11.10 12.63 26.72
CA LYS A 156 11.63 13.96 26.41
C LYS A 156 12.51 13.80 25.17
N MET A 157 12.07 14.37 24.05
CA MET A 157 12.87 14.42 22.83
C MET A 157 14.30 14.80 23.23
N PRO A 158 15.32 14.01 22.87
CA PRO A 158 16.70 14.38 23.11
C PRO A 158 16.93 15.81 22.63
N LYS A 159 17.63 16.65 23.41
CA LYS A 159 17.89 18.05 23.05
C LYS A 159 18.59 18.22 21.70
N GLU A 160 19.21 17.16 21.19
CA GLU A 160 19.80 17.10 19.84
C GLU A 160 18.74 17.08 18.73
N MET A 161 17.54 16.55 18.99
CA MET A 161 16.40 16.56 18.06
C MET A 161 15.67 17.90 18.03
N ASP A 162 15.74 18.69 19.11
CA ASP A 162 15.23 20.08 19.16
C ASP A 162 15.97 21.00 18.16
N ASN A 163 17.22 20.67 17.83
CA ASN A 163 18.02 21.39 16.83
C ASN A 163 17.87 20.82 15.41
N ASN A 164 16.96 19.87 15.17
CA ASN A 164 16.73 19.35 13.83
C ASN A 164 15.94 20.37 12.98
N LYS A 165 16.50 20.79 11.85
CA LYS A 165 15.87 21.74 10.91
C LYS A 165 14.55 21.24 10.31
N GLY A 166 14.32 19.93 10.31
CA GLY A 166 13.10 19.26 9.86
C GLY A 166 12.00 19.17 10.90
N HIS A 167 12.25 19.60 12.14
CA HIS A 167 11.22 19.71 13.16
C HIS A 167 10.30 20.90 12.84
N ASN A 168 9.01 20.63 12.64
CA ASN A 168 8.02 21.67 12.44
C ASN A 168 6.72 21.34 13.16
N VAL A 169 6.06 22.38 13.67
CA VAL A 169 4.87 22.24 14.51
C VAL A 169 3.85 23.28 14.10
N TYR A 170 2.63 22.82 13.84
CA TYR A 170 1.51 23.66 13.40
C TYR A 170 0.35 23.68 14.39
N TYR A 171 0.45 23.01 15.55
CA TYR A 171 -0.59 22.96 16.59
C TYR A 171 -1.96 22.50 16.07
N CYS A 172 -1.95 21.67 15.02
CA CYS A 172 -3.14 21.26 14.28
C CYS A 172 -4.00 22.41 13.72
N LEU A 173 -3.52 23.66 13.70
CA LEU A 173 -4.31 24.82 13.27
C LEU A 173 -4.80 24.68 11.82
N PRO A 174 -3.96 24.28 10.84
CA PRO A 174 -4.44 24.04 9.47
C PRO A 174 -5.53 22.95 9.42
N LEU A 175 -5.39 21.88 10.20
CA LEU A 175 -6.38 20.80 10.27
C LEU A 175 -7.73 21.31 10.78
N LEU A 176 -7.70 22.05 11.90
CA LEU A 176 -8.88 22.60 12.53
C LEU A 176 -9.61 23.57 11.61
N LEU A 177 -8.88 24.46 10.92
CA LEU A 177 -9.45 25.36 9.92
C LEU A 177 -10.10 24.59 8.77
N GLY A 178 -9.47 23.52 8.28
CA GLY A 178 -10.04 22.64 7.26
C GLY A 178 -11.35 21.98 7.71
N ILE A 179 -11.37 21.44 8.92
CA ILE A 179 -12.56 20.79 9.52
C ILE A 179 -13.69 21.80 9.71
N VAL A 180 -13.41 22.98 10.27
CA VAL A 180 -14.39 24.06 10.44
C VAL A 180 -14.94 24.50 9.09
N GLY A 181 -14.09 24.62 8.07
CA GLY A 181 -14.49 24.93 6.70
C GLY A 181 -15.44 23.90 6.11
N LEU A 182 -15.15 22.60 6.28
CA LEU A 182 -16.02 21.50 5.82
C LEU A 182 -17.38 21.51 6.53
N PHE A 183 -17.40 21.69 7.85
CA PHE A 183 -18.65 21.81 8.59
C PHE A 183 -19.46 23.02 8.11
N TRP A 184 -18.84 24.19 8.00
CA TRP A 184 -19.51 25.39 7.51
C TRP A 184 -20.09 25.21 6.10
N GLN A 185 -19.38 24.54 5.19
CA GLN A 185 -19.89 24.20 3.86
C GLN A 185 -21.13 23.29 3.96
N SER A 186 -21.12 22.29 4.84
CA SER A 186 -22.26 21.38 5.01
C SER A 186 -23.55 22.08 5.47
N TYR A 187 -23.43 23.16 6.24
CA TYR A 187 -24.59 23.93 6.75
C TYR A 187 -25.12 25.01 5.79
N ARG A 188 -24.44 25.28 4.66
CA ARG A 188 -24.85 26.33 3.69
C ARG A 188 -25.84 25.87 2.60
N GLY A 189 -26.64 24.86 2.91
CA GLY A 189 -27.66 24.31 2.01
C GLY A 189 -27.08 23.64 0.76
N LYS A 190 -27.88 23.53 -0.31
CA LYS A 190 -27.55 22.70 -1.50
C LYS A 190 -26.23 23.07 -2.18
N LYS A 191 -25.86 24.36 -2.22
CA LYS A 191 -24.59 24.81 -2.82
C LYS A 191 -23.40 24.43 -1.95
N GLY A 192 -23.53 24.58 -0.64
CA GLY A 192 -22.47 24.21 0.31
C GLY A 192 -22.18 22.71 0.35
N ILE A 193 -23.22 21.88 0.31
CA ILE A 193 -23.07 20.41 0.23
C ILE A 193 -22.30 19.99 -1.03
N ARG A 194 -22.55 20.64 -2.17
CA ARG A 194 -21.77 20.38 -3.40
C ARG A 194 -20.30 20.73 -3.23
N GLN A 195 -19.99 21.88 -2.62
CA GLN A 195 -18.62 22.28 -2.33
C GLN A 195 -17.93 21.31 -1.37
N PHE A 196 -18.63 20.85 -0.33
CA PHE A 196 -18.15 19.82 0.59
C PHE A 196 -17.72 18.57 -0.18
N TRP A 197 -18.56 18.05 -1.07
CA TRP A 197 -18.22 16.86 -1.86
C TRP A 197 -17.05 17.08 -2.80
N VAL A 198 -16.96 18.25 -3.45
CA VAL A 198 -15.82 18.58 -4.32
C VAL A 198 -14.51 18.56 -3.53
N VAL A 199 -14.48 19.21 -2.36
CA VAL A 199 -13.28 19.24 -1.50
C VAL A 199 -12.98 17.85 -0.94
N PHE A 200 -14.00 17.13 -0.44
CA PHE A 200 -13.84 15.78 0.08
C PHE A 200 -13.26 14.83 -0.98
N PHE A 201 -13.82 14.81 -2.19
CA PHE A 201 -13.32 13.94 -3.25
C PHE A 201 -11.94 14.35 -3.72
N LEU A 202 -11.59 15.64 -3.71
CA LEU A 202 -10.24 16.08 -4.00
C LEU A 202 -9.23 15.42 -3.04
N PHE A 203 -9.45 15.56 -1.73
CA PHE A 203 -8.56 14.96 -0.70
C PHE A 203 -8.60 13.43 -0.71
N PHE A 204 -9.78 12.83 -0.94
CA PHE A 204 -9.89 11.37 -1.04
C PHE A 204 -9.11 10.83 -2.25
N MET A 205 -9.26 11.45 -3.42
CA MET A 205 -8.64 10.99 -4.66
C MET A 205 -7.13 11.22 -4.66
N THR A 206 -6.65 12.34 -4.14
CA THR A 206 -5.21 12.65 -4.08
C THR A 206 -4.50 12.02 -2.88
N GLY A 207 -5.26 11.52 -1.90
CA GLY A 207 -4.76 10.87 -0.70
C GLY A 207 -5.02 9.37 -0.71
N ILE A 208 -6.13 8.98 -0.09
CA ILE A 208 -6.49 7.58 0.18
C ILE A 208 -6.55 6.75 -1.10
N ALA A 209 -7.15 7.27 -2.18
CA ALA A 209 -7.30 6.52 -3.43
C ALA A 209 -5.95 6.14 -4.05
N ILE A 210 -4.95 7.03 -3.98
CA ILE A 210 -3.58 6.74 -4.46
C ILE A 210 -2.98 5.59 -3.65
N ILE A 211 -3.15 5.57 -2.34
CA ILE A 211 -2.65 4.48 -1.49
C ILE A 211 -3.33 3.15 -1.85
N LEU A 212 -4.65 3.17 -2.05
CA LEU A 212 -5.40 1.99 -2.46
C LEU A 212 -4.93 1.50 -3.84
N TYR A 213 -4.63 2.40 -4.76
CA TYR A 213 -4.18 2.09 -6.11
C TYR A 213 -2.75 1.55 -6.15
N LEU A 214 -1.79 2.25 -5.52
CA LEU A 214 -0.37 1.88 -5.54
C LEU A 214 -0.09 0.58 -4.79
N ASN A 215 -0.90 0.24 -3.78
CA ASN A 215 -0.73 -0.97 -2.98
C ASN A 215 0.71 -1.14 -2.46
N GLN A 216 1.26 -0.07 -1.90
CA GLN A 216 2.65 0.01 -1.47
C GLN A 216 3.01 -1.08 -0.45
N THR A 217 4.22 -1.61 -0.59
CA THR A 217 4.84 -2.57 0.33
C THR A 217 5.61 -1.85 1.44
N PRO A 218 5.79 -2.49 2.59
CA PRO A 218 6.68 -1.99 3.63
C PRO A 218 8.14 -2.10 3.18
N ALA A 219 8.98 -1.24 3.74
CA ALA A 219 10.42 -1.16 3.51
C ALA A 219 11.16 -1.19 4.86
#